data_AF-A0A5Q2MZ38-F1
#
_entry.id   AF-A0A5Q2MZ38-F1
#
_cell.length_a   1.000
_cell.length_b   1.000
_cell.length_c   1.000
_cell.angle_alpha   90.00
_cell.angle_beta   90.00
_cell.angle_gamma   90.00
#
_symmetry.space_group_name_H-M   'P 1'
#
loop_
_entity.id
_entity.type
_entity.pdbx_description
1 polymer ?
#
loop_
_entity_poly.entity_id
_entity_poly.type
_entity_poly.pdbx_seq_one_letter_code
_entity_poly.pdbx_strand_id
1 'polypeptide(L)'
;MTYFKKVRKFLAISVITAMAGLVATGCTGEPMESIKVKGSDTIVNMTQVLAEEFMIQNDVSIAVTGGGSGTGIAALLNGTADIAITSRDIKESEIETIKEKTGKEVVEYTVALDGLAFVVHPENPIEELTMDQLKDIYTGKVTNWLELGGHDQNIVVLARETSSGTHVFVKEFVMANQEYRLMPYY
;
A
#
# COMPACT_ATOMS: atom_id res chain seq x y z
N MET A 1 -15.25 -43.98 -56.61
CA MET A 1 -14.48 -42.96 -55.84
C MET A 1 -15.09 -42.73 -54.45
N THR A 2 -15.47 -43.81 -53.73
CA THR A 2 -16.34 -43.70 -52.53
C THR A 2 -15.79 -44.47 -51.32
N TYR A 3 -14.88 -45.43 -51.55
CA TYR A 3 -14.27 -46.26 -50.49
C TYR A 3 -13.14 -45.54 -49.74
N PHE A 4 -12.29 -44.78 -50.46
CA PHE A 4 -11.17 -44.03 -49.88
C PHE A 4 -11.57 -42.89 -48.93
N LYS A 5 -12.80 -42.36 -49.04
CA LYS A 5 -13.30 -41.30 -48.14
C LYS A 5 -13.77 -41.83 -46.78
N LYS A 6 -14.24 -43.08 -46.70
CA LYS A 6 -14.68 -43.69 -45.43
C LYS A 6 -13.50 -44.07 -44.51
N VAL A 7 -12.40 -44.56 -45.08
CA VAL A 7 -11.19 -44.94 -44.32
C VAL A 7 -10.49 -43.71 -43.72
N ARG A 8 -10.44 -42.57 -44.43
CA ARG A 8 -9.94 -41.30 -43.88
C ARG A 8 -10.79 -40.74 -42.72
N LYS A 9 -12.11 -40.94 -42.74
CA LYS A 9 -12.99 -40.51 -41.64
C LYS A 9 -12.82 -41.38 -40.39
N PHE A 10 -12.58 -42.68 -40.54
CA PHE A 10 -12.35 -43.57 -39.39
C PHE A 10 -10.97 -43.36 -38.75
N LEU A 11 -9.91 -43.16 -39.54
CA LEU A 11 -8.58 -42.83 -39.04
C LEU A 11 -8.52 -41.46 -38.34
N ALA A 12 -9.27 -40.47 -38.82
CA ALA A 12 -9.34 -39.16 -38.18
C ALA A 12 -10.06 -39.20 -36.82
N ILE A 13 -11.08 -40.07 -36.67
CA ILE A 13 -11.82 -40.21 -35.41
C ILE A 13 -11.00 -40.98 -34.36
N SER A 14 -10.25 -42.01 -34.76
CA SER A 14 -9.41 -42.77 -33.81
C SER A 14 -8.19 -42.01 -33.28
N VAL A 15 -7.70 -41.00 -34.02
CA VAL A 15 -6.60 -40.13 -33.55
C VAL A 15 -7.10 -39.06 -32.58
N ILE A 16 -8.34 -38.59 -32.73
CA ILE A 16 -8.92 -37.57 -31.83
C ILE A 16 -9.27 -38.17 -30.46
N THR A 17 -9.73 -39.43 -30.38
CA THR A 17 -9.97 -40.09 -29.08
C THR A 17 -8.68 -40.49 -28.35
N ALA A 18 -7.57 -40.73 -29.06
CA ALA A 18 -6.28 -41.00 -28.43
C ALA A 18 -5.61 -39.73 -27.86
N MET A 19 -5.97 -38.54 -28.38
CA MET A 19 -5.45 -37.25 -27.89
C MET A 19 -6.25 -36.68 -26.70
N ALA A 20 -7.41 -37.25 -26.38
CA ALA A 20 -8.20 -36.90 -25.20
C ALA A 20 -7.77 -37.66 -23.93
N GLY A 21 -6.91 -38.69 -24.05
CA GLY A 21 -6.52 -39.57 -22.95
C GLY A 21 -5.16 -39.28 -22.31
N LEU A 22 -4.43 -38.26 -22.77
CA LEU A 22 -3.03 -38.03 -22.34
C LEU A 22 -2.70 -36.55 -22.09
N VAL A 23 -3.60 -35.82 -21.45
CA VAL A 23 -3.32 -34.48 -20.89
C VAL A 23 -3.95 -34.37 -19.50
N ALA A 24 -3.55 -35.25 -18.59
CA ALA A 24 -3.97 -35.21 -17.19
C ALA A 24 -2.82 -35.52 -16.21
N THR A 25 -1.59 -35.21 -16.60
CA THR A 25 -0.40 -35.26 -15.73
C THR A 25 0.49 -34.05 -16.01
N GLY A 26 -0.13 -32.86 -16.05
CA GLY A 26 0.58 -31.58 -16.05
C GLY A 26 0.53 -30.98 -14.66
N CYS A 27 1.64 -31.10 -13.91
CA CYS A 27 1.99 -30.35 -12.70
C CYS A 27 0.82 -29.89 -11.81
N THR A 28 0.37 -30.77 -10.91
CA THR A 28 -0.26 -30.33 -9.66
C THR A 28 0.84 -29.86 -8.71
N GLY A 29 1.49 -28.75 -9.04
CA GLY A 29 2.12 -27.93 -8.01
C GLY A 29 0.96 -27.21 -7.32
N GLU A 30 0.70 -27.51 -6.05
CA GLU A 30 -0.16 -26.65 -5.23
C GLU A 30 0.30 -25.20 -5.45
N PRO A 31 -0.60 -24.25 -5.76
CA PRO A 31 -0.19 -22.87 -5.91
C PRO A 31 0.51 -22.47 -4.61
N MET A 32 1.79 -22.09 -4.72
CA MET A 32 2.56 -21.64 -3.57
C MET A 32 1.82 -20.44 -2.99
N GLU A 33 1.19 -20.63 -1.84
CA GLU A 33 0.39 -19.59 -1.20
C GLU A 33 1.35 -18.48 -0.77
N SER A 34 1.27 -17.33 -1.45
CA SER A 34 2.17 -16.22 -1.18
C SER A 34 1.77 -15.53 0.12
N ILE A 35 2.75 -15.23 0.98
CA ILE A 35 2.57 -14.32 2.10
C ILE A 35 2.29 -12.92 1.53
N LYS A 36 1.15 -12.33 1.89
CA LYS A 36 0.69 -11.03 1.40
C LYS A 36 1.01 -9.95 2.42
N VAL A 37 1.84 -9.00 2.03
CA VAL A 37 2.20 -7.84 2.84
C VAL A 37 1.59 -6.60 2.21
N LYS A 38 0.86 -5.79 3.00
CA LYS A 38 0.22 -4.57 2.49
C LYS A 38 0.33 -3.39 3.44
N GLY A 39 0.48 -2.17 2.91
CA GLY A 39 0.23 -0.97 3.70
C GLY A 39 1.05 0.25 3.30
N SER A 40 1.82 0.78 4.25
CA SER A 40 2.49 2.07 4.17
C SER A 40 3.39 2.20 2.95
N ASP A 41 3.15 3.24 2.14
CA ASP A 41 4.02 3.59 1.02
C ASP A 41 5.39 4.09 1.47
N THR A 42 5.53 4.55 2.72
CA THR A 42 6.82 5.06 3.23
C THR A 42 7.86 3.94 3.32
N ILE A 43 7.44 2.73 3.67
CA ILE A 43 8.34 1.59 3.89
C ILE A 43 8.21 0.51 2.79
N VAL A 44 7.27 0.67 1.84
CA VAL A 44 6.95 -0.37 0.85
C VAL A 44 8.16 -0.83 0.04
N ASN A 45 9.00 0.09 -0.42
CA ASN A 45 10.20 -0.23 -1.21
C ASN A 45 11.25 -0.96 -0.36
N MET A 46 11.41 -0.56 0.90
CA MET A 46 12.32 -1.24 1.83
C MET A 46 11.81 -2.66 2.13
N THR A 47 10.51 -2.81 2.36
CA THR A 47 9.87 -4.11 2.57
C THR A 47 9.98 -5.00 1.33
N GLN A 48 9.89 -4.46 0.11
CA GLN A 48 10.12 -5.21 -1.12
C GLN A 48 11.54 -5.79 -1.19
N VAL A 49 12.56 -4.96 -0.93
CA VAL A 49 13.96 -5.42 -0.90
C VAL A 49 14.18 -6.49 0.17
N LEU A 50 13.61 -6.31 1.37
CA LEU A 50 13.69 -7.31 2.44
C LEU A 50 12.99 -8.63 2.07
N ALA A 51 11.83 -8.54 1.41
CA ALA A 51 11.09 -9.70 0.94
C ALA A 51 11.88 -10.47 -0.13
N GLU A 52 12.49 -9.76 -1.09
CA GLU A 52 13.34 -10.36 -2.12
C GLU A 52 14.50 -11.14 -1.50
N GLU A 53 15.24 -10.54 -0.56
CA GLU A 53 16.33 -11.22 0.13
C GLU A 53 15.86 -12.43 0.93
N PHE A 54 14.72 -12.32 1.62
CA PHE A 54 14.15 -13.44 2.38
C PHE A 54 13.75 -14.60 1.47
N MET A 55 13.17 -14.32 0.30
CA MET A 55 12.80 -15.34 -0.70
C MET A 55 14.01 -16.01 -1.35
N ILE A 56 15.17 -15.35 -1.41
CA ILE A 56 16.41 -16.01 -1.89
C ILE A 56 16.88 -17.08 -0.90
N GLN A 57 16.73 -16.81 0.40
CA GLN A 57 17.22 -17.67 1.47
C GLN A 57 16.22 -18.75 1.89
N ASN A 58 14.96 -18.65 1.47
CA ASN A 58 13.87 -19.50 1.92
C ASN A 58 12.96 -19.86 0.74
N ASP A 59 12.45 -21.09 0.71
CA ASP A 59 11.49 -21.54 -0.32
C ASP A 59 10.07 -21.04 0.01
N VAL A 60 9.86 -19.72 -0.11
CA VAL A 60 8.59 -19.03 0.13
C VAL A 60 8.35 -17.96 -0.95
N SER A 61 7.09 -17.58 -1.14
CA SER A 61 6.70 -16.44 -1.98
C SER A 61 6.13 -15.32 -1.12
N ILE A 62 6.56 -14.09 -1.35
CA ILE A 62 6.09 -12.89 -0.64
C ILE A 62 5.67 -11.83 -1.65
N ALA A 63 4.44 -11.31 -1.51
CA ALA A 63 3.91 -10.24 -2.34
C ALA A 63 3.73 -8.97 -1.50
N VAL A 64 4.41 -7.88 -1.86
CA VAL A 64 4.38 -6.61 -1.12
C VAL A 64 3.65 -5.55 -1.93
N THR A 65 2.61 -4.94 -1.35
CA THR A 65 1.79 -3.90 -2.01
C THR A 65 1.64 -2.65 -1.11
N GLY A 66 1.74 -1.47 -1.71
CA GLY A 66 1.45 -0.20 -1.03
C GLY A 66 -0.05 0.10 -0.87
N GLY A 67 -0.37 1.38 -0.67
CA GLY A 67 -1.73 1.91 -0.56
C GLY A 67 -1.99 2.74 0.70
N GLY A 68 -1.02 2.80 1.62
CA GLY A 68 -1.12 3.53 2.88
C GLY A 68 -1.42 2.62 4.09
N SER A 69 -1.07 3.08 5.29
CA SER A 69 -1.18 2.30 6.53
C SER A 69 -2.62 1.88 6.82
N GLY A 70 -3.60 2.75 6.59
CA GLY A 70 -5.01 2.41 6.78
C GLY A 70 -5.47 1.27 5.86
N THR A 71 -4.97 1.24 4.62
CA THR A 71 -5.26 0.15 3.67
C THR A 71 -4.61 -1.17 4.10
N GLY A 72 -3.41 -1.13 4.68
CA GLY A 72 -2.75 -2.31 5.25
C GLY A 72 -3.54 -2.91 6.41
N ILE A 73 -3.94 -2.08 7.37
CA ILE A 73 -4.74 -2.51 8.54
C ILE A 73 -6.11 -3.04 8.10
N ALA A 74 -6.79 -2.36 7.16
CA ALA A 74 -8.03 -2.86 6.58
C ALA A 74 -7.84 -4.21 5.86
N ALA A 75 -6.68 -4.44 5.24
CA ALA A 75 -6.40 -5.70 4.58
C ALA A 75 -6.18 -6.85 5.56
N LEU A 76 -5.51 -6.62 6.69
CA LEU A 76 -5.43 -7.57 7.81
C LEU A 76 -6.82 -7.90 8.34
N LEU A 77 -7.63 -6.87 8.63
CA LEU A 77 -9.01 -6.99 9.11
C LEU A 77 -9.87 -7.90 8.22
N ASN A 78 -9.71 -7.77 6.90
CA ASN A 78 -10.50 -8.50 5.92
C ASN A 78 -9.87 -9.85 5.51
N GLY A 79 -8.73 -10.25 6.10
CA GLY A 79 -8.03 -11.48 5.74
C GLY A 79 -7.44 -11.48 4.33
N THR A 80 -7.19 -10.29 3.77
CA THR A 80 -6.63 -10.12 2.41
C THR A 80 -5.13 -9.81 2.41
N ALA A 81 -4.56 -9.58 3.59
CA ALA A 81 -3.12 -9.52 3.85
C ALA A 81 -2.80 -10.37 5.09
N ASP A 82 -1.60 -10.93 5.12
CA ASP A 82 -1.06 -11.68 6.26
C ASP A 82 -0.27 -10.75 7.20
N ILE A 83 0.34 -9.70 6.64
CA ILE A 83 1.11 -8.69 7.38
C ILE A 83 0.68 -7.30 6.92
N ALA A 84 0.42 -6.38 7.86
CA ALA A 84 0.35 -4.96 7.58
C ALA A 84 1.67 -4.26 7.92
N ILE A 85 2.12 -3.41 7.00
CA ILE A 85 3.21 -2.46 7.26
C ILE A 85 2.61 -1.06 7.48
N THR A 86 2.96 -0.39 8.58
CA THR A 86 2.34 0.88 8.97
C THR A 86 3.39 1.95 9.27
N SER A 87 3.02 3.23 9.14
CA SER A 87 3.85 4.39 9.53
C SER A 87 3.14 5.23 10.58
N ARG A 88 2.27 4.58 11.34
CA ARG A 88 1.60 5.06 12.53
C ARG A 88 1.28 3.85 13.39
N ASP A 89 1.05 4.09 14.67
CA ASP A 89 0.55 3.07 15.58
C ASP A 89 -0.85 2.61 15.13
N ILE A 90 -1.15 1.35 15.38
CA ILE A 90 -2.53 0.85 15.23
C ILE A 90 -3.42 1.53 16.27
N LYS A 91 -4.66 1.87 15.89
CA LYS A 91 -5.60 2.47 16.84
C LYS A 91 -6.22 1.39 17.71
N GLU A 92 -6.56 1.73 18.95
CA GLU A 92 -7.27 0.82 19.85
C GLU A 92 -8.54 0.26 19.21
N SER A 93 -9.32 1.12 18.54
CA SER A 93 -10.54 0.69 17.83
C SER A 93 -10.27 -0.29 16.67
N GLU A 94 -9.09 -0.22 16.04
CA GLU A 94 -8.69 -1.17 15.00
C GLU A 94 -8.29 -2.52 15.62
N ILE A 95 -7.59 -2.52 16.76
CA ILE A 95 -7.28 -3.74 17.54
C ILE A 95 -8.57 -4.43 17.97
N GLU A 96 -9.49 -3.70 18.61
CA GLU A 96 -10.79 -4.21 19.05
C GLU A 96 -11.55 -4.84 17.88
N THR A 97 -11.63 -4.13 16.74
CA THR A 97 -12.30 -4.64 15.55
C THR A 97 -11.64 -5.91 15.00
N ILE A 98 -10.30 -6.00 15.00
CA ILE A 98 -9.60 -7.22 14.56
C ILE A 98 -9.94 -8.39 15.47
N LYS A 99 -9.89 -8.18 16.78
CA LYS A 99 -10.20 -9.21 17.78
C LYS A 99 -11.65 -9.69 17.66
N GLU A 100 -12.60 -8.76 17.54
CA GLU A 100 -14.01 -9.09 17.38
C GLU A 100 -14.30 -9.89 16.11
N LYS A 101 -13.69 -9.51 14.97
CA LYS A 101 -13.98 -10.15 13.68
C LYS A 101 -13.23 -11.45 13.46
N THR A 102 -12.00 -11.55 13.96
CA THR A 102 -11.09 -12.67 13.62
C THR A 102 -10.81 -13.59 14.81
N GLY A 103 -11.08 -13.15 16.04
CA GLY A 103 -10.68 -13.84 17.26
C GLY A 103 -9.17 -13.86 17.52
N LYS A 104 -8.39 -13.12 16.73
CA LYS A 104 -6.92 -13.06 16.83
C LYS A 104 -6.48 -11.77 17.51
N GLU A 105 -5.38 -11.88 18.26
CA GLU A 105 -4.68 -10.72 18.81
C GLU A 105 -3.75 -10.12 17.75
N VAL A 106 -3.63 -8.79 17.74
CA VAL A 106 -2.65 -8.09 16.92
C VAL A 106 -1.32 -8.08 17.64
N VAL A 107 -0.25 -8.38 16.91
CA VAL A 107 1.12 -8.25 17.42
C VAL A 107 1.85 -7.21 16.59
N GLU A 108 2.35 -6.18 17.27
CA GLU A 108 3.10 -5.10 16.63
C GLU A 108 4.61 -5.32 16.78
N TYR A 109 5.34 -5.07 15.70
CA TYR A 109 6.79 -5.11 15.68
C TYR A 109 7.34 -3.81 15.10
N THR A 110 8.08 -3.06 15.91
CA THR A 110 8.80 -1.88 15.44
C THR A 110 10.03 -2.32 14.66
N VAL A 111 10.05 -2.04 13.36
CA VAL A 111 11.14 -2.43 12.45
C VAL A 111 12.08 -1.27 12.11
N ALA A 112 11.62 -0.03 12.25
CA ALA A 112 12.39 1.17 11.93
C ALA A 112 11.81 2.40 12.63
N LEU A 113 12.62 3.45 12.76
CA LEU A 113 12.17 4.81 13.09
C LEU A 113 12.24 5.67 11.83
N ASP A 114 11.22 6.49 11.62
CA ASP A 114 11.07 7.38 10.46
C ASP A 114 11.03 8.84 10.91
N GLY A 115 11.57 9.73 10.08
CA GLY A 115 11.58 11.17 10.28
C GLY A 115 10.80 11.87 9.16
N LEU A 116 9.83 12.71 9.54
CA LEU A 116 9.08 13.52 8.58
C LEU A 116 9.71 14.91 8.43
N ALA A 117 9.83 15.35 7.17
CA ALA A 117 10.26 16.69 6.84
C ALA A 117 9.17 17.42 6.07
N PHE A 118 9.00 18.71 6.37
CA PHE A 118 8.21 19.63 5.56
C PHE A 118 9.14 20.28 4.55
N VAL A 119 8.75 20.27 3.29
CA VAL A 119 9.56 20.79 2.19
C VAL A 119 8.79 21.89 1.50
N VAL A 120 9.49 22.99 1.21
CA VAL A 120 8.99 24.11 0.41
C VAL A 120 9.70 24.16 -0.93
N HIS A 121 9.21 24.99 -1.86
CA HIS A 121 9.88 25.23 -3.13
C HIS A 121 11.32 25.75 -2.89
N PRO A 122 12.34 25.31 -3.65
CA PRO A 122 13.74 25.66 -3.40
C PRO A 122 14.05 27.16 -3.48
N GLU A 123 13.21 27.94 -4.15
CA GLU A 123 13.35 29.41 -4.22
C GLU A 123 12.64 30.16 -3.07
N ASN A 124 11.94 29.45 -2.19
CA ASN A 124 11.31 30.05 -1.02
C ASN A 124 12.40 30.35 0.03
N PRO A 125 12.59 31.60 0.46
CA PRO A 125 13.65 31.98 1.40
C PRO A 125 13.38 31.55 2.85
N ILE A 126 12.20 31.01 3.16
CA ILE A 126 11.87 30.55 4.51
C ILE A 126 12.65 29.27 4.83
N GLU A 127 13.56 29.35 5.81
CA GLU A 127 14.38 28.23 6.27
C GLU A 127 13.76 27.46 7.45
N GLU A 128 12.93 28.13 8.25
CA GLU A 128 12.31 27.55 9.44
C GLU A 128 10.85 27.94 9.59
N LEU A 129 10.06 27.01 10.10
CA LEU A 129 8.66 27.21 10.46
C LEU A 129 8.41 26.57 11.81
N THR A 130 7.71 27.29 12.67
CA THR A 130 7.16 26.74 13.90
C THR A 130 6.00 25.79 13.59
N MET A 131 5.69 24.88 14.53
CA MET A 131 4.54 23.99 14.41
C MET A 131 3.21 24.76 14.28
N ASP A 132 3.08 25.89 14.97
CA ASP A 132 1.89 26.74 14.87
C ASP A 132 1.75 27.39 13.49
N GLN A 133 2.85 27.86 12.88
CA GLN A 133 2.82 28.36 11.51
C GLN A 133 2.48 27.26 10.50
N LEU A 134 3.03 26.05 10.66
CA LEU A 134 2.64 24.90 9.83
C LEU A 134 1.15 24.62 9.95
N LYS A 135 0.62 24.56 11.17
CA LYS A 135 -0.82 24.37 11.40
C LYS A 135 -1.66 25.48 10.77
N ASP A 136 -1.25 26.74 10.90
CA ASP A 136 -1.97 27.87 10.32
C ASP A 136 -1.93 27.87 8.78
N ILE A 137 -0.85 27.38 8.17
CA ILE A 137 -0.76 27.09 6.72
C ILE A 137 -1.75 25.98 6.34
N TYR A 138 -1.70 24.82 7.00
CA TYR A 138 -2.53 23.65 6.66
C TYR A 138 -4.02 23.86 6.93
N THR A 139 -4.39 24.79 7.80
CA THR A 139 -5.78 25.20 8.05
C THR A 139 -6.24 26.36 7.15
N GLY A 140 -5.33 26.94 6.38
CA GLY A 140 -5.60 28.05 5.45
C GLY A 140 -5.85 29.38 6.15
N LYS A 141 -5.36 29.56 7.38
CA LYS A 141 -5.32 30.88 8.04
C LYS A 141 -4.19 31.73 7.47
N VAL A 142 -3.04 31.11 7.20
CA VAL A 142 -1.94 31.70 6.46
C VAL A 142 -1.99 31.15 5.04
N THR A 143 -2.05 32.03 4.05
CA THR A 143 -2.26 31.65 2.65
C THR A 143 -1.24 32.28 1.71
N ASN A 144 -0.38 33.17 2.19
CA ASN A 144 0.69 33.78 1.42
C ASN A 144 2.01 33.77 2.20
N TRP A 145 3.12 33.51 1.52
CA TRP A 145 4.45 33.46 2.14
C TRP A 145 4.90 34.80 2.72
N LEU A 146 4.38 35.93 2.23
CA LEU A 146 4.64 37.26 2.77
C LEU A 146 4.26 37.38 4.25
N GLU A 147 3.20 36.67 4.67
CA GLU A 147 2.74 36.65 6.07
C GLU A 147 3.77 36.03 7.03
N LEU A 148 4.73 35.28 6.48
CA LEU A 148 5.79 34.57 7.20
C LEU A 148 7.18 35.17 6.93
N GLY A 149 7.25 36.31 6.21
CA GLY A 149 8.52 36.96 5.85
C GLY A 149 9.14 36.48 4.52
N GLY A 150 8.39 35.71 3.73
CA GLY A 150 8.80 35.27 2.39
C GLY A 150 8.39 36.25 1.29
N HIS A 151 8.45 35.77 0.05
CA HIS A 151 7.98 36.53 -1.11
C HIS A 151 6.45 36.65 -1.12
N ASP A 152 5.91 37.69 -1.77
CA ASP A 152 4.48 37.81 -2.05
C ASP A 152 4.04 36.77 -3.07
N GLN A 153 3.71 35.57 -2.57
CA GLN A 153 3.37 34.38 -3.34
C GLN A 153 2.38 33.53 -2.54
N ASN A 154 1.35 33.04 -3.22
CA ASN A 154 0.35 32.17 -2.60
C ASN A 154 0.97 30.84 -2.17
N ILE A 155 0.48 30.31 -1.04
CA ILE A 155 0.83 28.99 -0.53
C ILE A 155 -0.13 27.96 -1.13
N VAL A 156 0.44 27.00 -1.86
CA VAL A 156 -0.27 25.80 -2.32
C VAL A 156 0.12 24.65 -1.41
N VAL A 157 -0.86 24.16 -0.64
CA VAL A 157 -0.64 23.09 0.34
C VAL A 157 -0.81 21.73 -0.35
N LEU A 158 0.24 20.93 -0.33
CA LEU A 158 0.20 19.52 -0.71
C LEU A 158 0.18 18.66 0.55
N ALA A 159 -0.75 17.69 0.60
CA ALA A 159 -0.84 16.73 1.68
C ALA A 159 -1.01 15.32 1.11
N ARG A 160 -0.65 14.32 1.92
CA ARG A 160 -0.89 12.92 1.58
C ARG A 160 -2.38 12.59 1.67
N GLU A 161 -2.80 11.60 0.89
CA GLU A 161 -4.12 10.97 0.96
C GLU A 161 -4.46 10.50 2.39
N THR A 162 -5.75 10.45 2.72
CA THR A 162 -6.22 10.12 4.08
C THR A 162 -5.90 8.69 4.54
N SER A 163 -5.62 7.77 3.60
CA SER A 163 -5.16 6.41 3.91
C SER A 163 -3.71 6.35 4.41
N SER A 164 -2.95 7.44 4.24
CA SER A 164 -1.53 7.53 4.59
C SER A 164 -1.31 7.62 6.10
N GLY A 165 -0.36 6.85 6.62
CA GLY A 165 0.11 6.99 8.01
C GLY A 165 0.71 8.38 8.27
N THR A 166 1.47 8.91 7.31
CA THR A 166 2.02 10.28 7.37
C THR A 166 0.92 11.34 7.50
N HIS A 167 -0.20 11.18 6.77
CA HIS A 167 -1.34 12.10 6.89
C HIS A 167 -1.90 12.10 8.32
N VAL A 168 -2.12 10.91 8.88
CA VAL A 168 -2.65 10.75 10.23
C VAL A 168 -1.68 11.32 11.27
N PHE A 169 -0.38 11.02 11.13
CA PHE A 169 0.65 11.54 12.03
C PHE A 169 0.69 13.07 12.02
N VAL A 170 0.73 13.70 10.84
CA VAL A 170 0.73 15.18 10.73
C VAL A 170 -0.57 15.76 11.29
N LYS A 171 -1.71 15.11 11.07
CA LYS A 171 -3.00 15.55 11.63
C LYS A 171 -2.97 15.59 13.16
N GLU A 172 -2.41 14.55 13.78
CA GLU A 172 -2.36 14.42 15.23
C GLU A 172 -1.32 15.36 15.85
N PHE A 173 -0.08 15.26 15.39
CA PHE A 173 1.07 15.90 16.06
C PHE A 173 1.33 17.34 15.62
N VAL A 174 0.94 17.72 14.40
CA VAL A 174 1.16 19.10 13.88
C VAL A 174 -0.14 19.88 13.89
N MET A 175 -1.24 19.26 13.42
CA MET A 175 -2.52 19.95 13.30
C MET A 175 -3.40 19.87 14.56
N ALA A 176 -2.98 19.17 15.61
CA ALA A 176 -3.77 18.96 16.82
C ALA A 176 -5.21 18.48 16.52
N ASN A 177 -5.32 17.52 15.59
CA ASN A 177 -6.56 16.93 15.09
C ASN A 177 -7.49 17.85 14.29
N GLN A 178 -7.04 19.04 13.87
CA GLN A 178 -7.81 19.90 12.97
C GLN A 178 -7.86 19.33 11.55
N GLU A 179 -8.91 19.70 10.80
CA GLU A 179 -9.04 19.28 9.41
C GLU A 179 -8.14 20.09 8.48
N TYR A 180 -7.60 19.40 7.48
CA TYR A 180 -6.85 20.02 6.39
C TYR A 180 -7.78 20.89 5.54
N ARG A 181 -7.34 22.11 5.24
CA ARG A 181 -7.94 22.93 4.21
C ARG A 181 -7.05 22.92 2.98
N LEU A 182 -7.18 21.86 2.19
CA LEU A 182 -6.50 21.78 0.89
C LEU A 182 -7.27 22.66 -0.09
N MET A 183 -6.59 23.57 -0.77
CA MET A 183 -7.22 24.27 -1.87
C MET A 183 -7.53 23.24 -2.97
N PRO A 184 -8.71 23.31 -3.62
CA PRO A 184 -8.96 22.48 -4.78
C PRO A 184 -7.86 22.78 -5.81
N TYR A 185 -7.18 21.74 -6.28
CA TYR A 185 -6.26 21.86 -7.41
C TYR A 185 -6.97 22.59 -8.55
N TYR A 186 -6.34 23.61 -9.12
CA TYR A 186 -6.80 24.23 -10.37
C TYR A 186 -6.70 23.24 -11.53
#